data_AF-A0AAE0ZRA5-F1
#
_entry.id   AF-A0AAE0ZRA5-F1
#
_cell.length_a   1.000
_cell.length_b   1.000
_cell.length_c   1.000
_cell.angle_alpha   90.00
_cell.angle_beta   90.00
_cell.angle_gamma   90.00
#
_symmetry.space_group_name_H-M   'P 1'
#
loop_
_entity.id
_entity.type
_entity.pdbx_description
1 polymer ?
#
loop_
_entity_poly.entity_id
_entity_poly.type
_entity_poly.pdbx_seq_one_letter_code
_entity_poly.pdbx_strand_id
1 'polypeptide(L)'
;MMFTSQIEHRFGIHASILVGDIFISLSFFSVYFIIKEPLALALIFGGLHGASVGVVFALIVKLLLQKMPNHGGLATGIMSAGPTIGTILYIGVAFAVINPSNKKPDLKVDNKVYFSDKNLISRVPTYFLVVGAITAVATLSGAALMYIGSCKNLYKDKTQAATDADEPVHNQIAGYSGAYNMLSTTDRKGAVPLNISGARFYGSHGQDKSLKADLCTTGPSLSGIPITEEMQRKNLSLEYDERKNCEIVDLSPREALKTARFWLVWLAFVTSNHTFYIHLDLYKEYGEQAISDDSMLITTGIISNVSTIFICPLVGIASDKIGIRNTSMILNAASCLFMSLMVITIHTCPWMYMVLVVIENIGVAPHTMIFSIIAASEFGKIHCASNMGFIRTGNIPLVLLEPFIVDALIRAIGWDWVFLTGSLSSAIATIAIIALDFF
;
A
#
# COMPACT_ATOMS: atom_id res chain seq x y z
N MET A 1 1.39 -6.24 -9.99
CA MET A 1 1.52 -4.84 -9.50
C MET A 1 2.34 -3.95 -10.43
N MET A 2 3.54 -4.34 -10.89
CA MET A 2 4.39 -3.46 -11.73
C MET A 2 3.68 -2.88 -12.96
N PHE A 3 2.87 -3.69 -13.65
CA PHE A 3 2.13 -3.28 -14.85
C PHE A 3 0.73 -2.74 -14.57
N THR A 4 0.35 -2.56 -13.30
CA THR A 4 -1.03 -2.22 -12.92
C THR A 4 -1.48 -0.87 -13.49
N SER A 5 -0.65 0.18 -13.45
CA SER A 5 -1.04 1.46 -14.04
C SER A 5 -1.26 1.36 -15.55
N GLN A 6 -0.51 0.51 -16.27
CA GLN A 6 -0.70 0.32 -17.72
C GLN A 6 -2.02 -0.37 -18.04
N ILE A 7 -2.38 -1.40 -17.24
CA ILE A 7 -3.68 -2.08 -17.34
C ILE A 7 -4.80 -1.08 -17.09
N GLU A 8 -4.66 -0.26 -16.04
CA GLU A 8 -5.61 0.79 -15.70
C GLU A 8 -5.79 1.81 -16.82
N HIS A 9 -4.71 2.33 -17.42
CA HIS A 9 -4.81 3.29 -18.52
C HIS A 9 -5.50 2.70 -19.75
N ARG A 10 -5.35 1.40 -20.00
CA ARG A 10 -5.94 0.72 -21.16
C ARG A 10 -7.41 0.37 -20.97
N PHE A 11 -7.79 -0.11 -19.80
CA PHE A 11 -9.13 -0.68 -19.56
C PHE A 11 -9.99 0.15 -18.58
N GLY A 12 -9.39 1.11 -17.87
CA GLY A 12 -10.02 1.85 -16.77
C GLY A 12 -9.92 1.10 -15.44
N ILE A 13 -10.01 1.84 -14.34
CA ILE A 13 -9.83 1.30 -12.99
C ILE A 13 -10.93 0.29 -12.60
N HIS A 14 -12.20 0.60 -12.85
CA HIS A 14 -13.33 -0.27 -12.46
C HIS A 14 -13.33 -1.61 -13.21
N ALA A 15 -13.08 -1.59 -14.52
CA ALA A 15 -13.00 -2.82 -15.32
C ALA A 15 -11.79 -3.67 -14.90
N SER A 16 -10.65 -3.04 -14.61
CA SER A 16 -9.45 -3.74 -14.15
C SER A 16 -9.66 -4.43 -12.81
N ILE A 17 -10.37 -3.79 -11.87
CA ILE A 17 -10.76 -4.38 -10.58
C ILE A 17 -11.70 -5.57 -10.81
N LEU A 18 -12.76 -5.40 -11.60
CA LEU A 18 -13.75 -6.45 -11.86
C LEU A 18 -13.12 -7.70 -12.51
N VAL A 19 -12.26 -7.53 -13.51
CA VAL A 19 -11.53 -8.65 -14.14
C VAL A 19 -10.59 -9.31 -13.14
N GLY A 20 -9.90 -8.53 -12.32
CA GLY A 20 -9.06 -9.04 -11.24
C GLY A 20 -9.85 -9.89 -10.23
N ASP A 21 -11.02 -9.44 -9.81
CA ASP A 21 -11.92 -10.16 -8.88
C ASP A 21 -12.42 -11.49 -9.45
N ILE A 22 -12.73 -11.51 -10.76
CA ILE A 22 -13.09 -12.74 -11.48
C ILE A 22 -11.92 -13.72 -11.47
N PHE A 23 -10.69 -13.26 -11.75
CA PHE A 23 -9.51 -14.12 -11.73
C PHE A 23 -9.12 -14.59 -10.32
N ILE A 24 -9.32 -13.78 -9.29
CA ILE A 24 -9.18 -14.23 -7.89
C ILE A 24 -10.14 -15.40 -7.62
N SER A 25 -11.40 -15.29 -8.03
CA SER A 25 -12.40 -16.34 -7.82
C SER A 25 -12.07 -17.61 -8.62
N LEU A 26 -11.72 -17.46 -9.90
CA LEU A 26 -11.30 -18.56 -10.78
C LEU A 26 -10.05 -19.27 -10.25
N SER A 27 -9.12 -18.54 -9.64
CA SER A 27 -7.93 -19.16 -9.04
C SER A 27 -8.32 -20.15 -7.94
N PHE A 28 -9.25 -19.82 -7.05
CA PHE A 28 -9.74 -20.76 -6.04
C PHE A 28 -10.43 -21.97 -6.66
N PHE A 29 -11.30 -21.77 -7.65
CA PHE A 29 -11.96 -22.88 -8.35
C PHE A 29 -10.95 -23.81 -9.04
N SER A 30 -9.87 -23.26 -9.59
CA SER A 30 -8.83 -24.05 -10.27
C SER A 30 -8.19 -25.08 -9.34
N VAL A 31 -8.08 -24.79 -8.04
CA VAL A 31 -7.45 -25.68 -7.05
C VAL A 31 -8.14 -27.04 -7.00
N TYR A 32 -9.45 -27.11 -7.20
CA TYR A 32 -10.19 -28.37 -7.25
C TYR A 32 -9.58 -29.39 -8.22
N PHE A 33 -9.08 -28.93 -9.37
CA PHE A 33 -8.52 -29.77 -10.42
C PHE A 33 -7.02 -30.04 -10.25
N ILE A 34 -6.28 -29.10 -9.65
CA ILE A 34 -4.81 -29.10 -9.67
C ILE A 34 -4.17 -29.42 -8.32
N ILE A 35 -4.94 -29.53 -7.23
CA ILE A 35 -4.40 -29.69 -5.86
C ILE A 35 -3.47 -30.89 -5.68
N LYS A 36 -3.62 -31.93 -6.52
CA LYS A 36 -2.77 -33.12 -6.48
C LYS A 36 -1.38 -32.90 -7.09
N GLU A 37 -1.23 -31.89 -7.95
CA GLU A 37 -0.02 -31.60 -8.70
C GLU A 37 0.64 -30.32 -8.15
N PRO A 38 1.70 -30.42 -7.34
CA PRO A 38 2.26 -29.27 -6.61
C PRO A 38 2.79 -28.17 -7.53
N LEU A 39 3.37 -28.53 -8.68
CA LEU A 39 3.82 -27.56 -9.69
C LEU A 39 2.66 -26.81 -10.33
N ALA A 40 1.56 -27.53 -10.63
CA ALA A 40 0.36 -26.92 -11.18
C ALA A 40 -0.28 -25.98 -10.16
N LEU A 41 -0.34 -26.39 -8.88
CA LEU A 41 -0.82 -25.54 -7.78
C LEU A 41 0.02 -24.26 -7.66
N ALA A 42 1.36 -24.37 -7.66
CA ALA A 42 2.24 -23.21 -7.56
C ALA A 42 2.09 -22.25 -8.75
N LEU A 43 2.07 -22.76 -9.99
CA LEU A 43 2.04 -21.94 -11.19
C LEU A 43 0.65 -21.39 -11.51
N ILE A 44 -0.39 -22.21 -11.43
CA ILE A 44 -1.76 -21.82 -11.80
C ILE A 44 -2.41 -21.07 -10.65
N PHE A 45 -2.52 -21.67 -9.47
CA PHE A 45 -3.12 -20.96 -8.33
C PHE A 45 -2.20 -19.83 -7.86
N GLY A 46 -0.94 -20.12 -7.51
CA GLY A 46 -0.01 -19.09 -7.03
C GLY A 46 0.20 -17.95 -8.03
N GLY A 47 0.46 -18.27 -9.30
CA GLY A 47 0.67 -17.28 -10.37
C GLY A 47 -0.58 -16.44 -10.67
N LEU A 48 -1.73 -17.08 -10.96
CA LEU A 48 -2.97 -16.36 -11.29
C LEU A 48 -3.50 -15.57 -10.10
N HIS A 49 -3.52 -16.18 -8.91
CA HIS A 49 -4.00 -15.54 -7.69
C HIS A 49 -3.10 -14.34 -7.34
N GLY A 50 -1.78 -14.54 -7.29
CA GLY A 50 -0.83 -13.49 -6.96
C GLY A 50 -0.86 -12.31 -7.95
N ALA A 51 -0.95 -12.59 -9.25
CA ALA A 51 -1.08 -11.55 -10.26
C ALA A 51 -2.37 -10.72 -10.08
N SER A 52 -3.49 -11.41 -9.84
CA SER A 52 -4.82 -10.79 -9.72
C SER A 52 -4.97 -9.97 -8.43
N VAL A 53 -4.59 -10.55 -7.28
CA VAL A 53 -4.51 -9.83 -5.99
C VAL A 53 -3.59 -8.63 -6.12
N GLY A 54 -2.47 -8.78 -6.83
CA GLY A 54 -1.56 -7.69 -7.12
C GLY A 54 -2.21 -6.51 -7.84
N VAL A 55 -2.98 -6.77 -8.89
CA VAL A 55 -3.70 -5.72 -9.63
C VAL A 55 -4.76 -5.08 -8.76
N VAL A 56 -5.65 -5.89 -8.17
CA VAL A 56 -6.79 -5.42 -7.38
C VAL A 56 -6.33 -4.59 -6.18
N PHE A 57 -5.37 -5.09 -5.40
CA PHE A 57 -4.85 -4.38 -4.22
C PHE A 57 -4.31 -2.99 -4.59
N ALA A 58 -3.45 -2.90 -5.61
CA ALA A 58 -2.81 -1.64 -5.98
C ALA A 58 -3.82 -0.60 -6.51
N LEU A 59 -4.85 -1.03 -7.23
CA LEU A 59 -5.91 -0.15 -7.71
C LEU A 59 -6.84 0.32 -6.58
N ILE A 60 -7.21 -0.57 -5.66
CA ILE A 60 -8.05 -0.18 -4.52
C ILE A 60 -7.31 0.83 -3.64
N VAL A 61 -6.03 0.61 -3.31
CA VAL A 61 -5.23 1.59 -2.56
C VAL A 61 -5.23 2.94 -3.27
N LYS A 62 -4.91 2.96 -4.56
CA LYS A 62 -4.93 4.20 -5.36
C LYS A 62 -6.29 4.90 -5.28
N LEU A 63 -7.38 4.16 -5.44
CA LEU A 63 -8.74 4.70 -5.38
C LEU A 63 -9.08 5.28 -4.00
N LEU A 64 -8.68 4.60 -2.91
CA LEU A 64 -8.88 5.10 -1.54
C LEU A 64 -8.09 6.39 -1.30
N LEU A 65 -6.82 6.45 -1.71
CA LEU A 65 -5.97 7.63 -1.54
C LEU A 65 -6.39 8.84 -2.40
N GLN A 66 -7.07 8.59 -3.51
CA GLN A 66 -7.68 9.62 -4.35
C GLN A 66 -9.02 10.09 -3.79
N LYS A 67 -9.85 9.18 -3.27
CA LYS A 67 -11.20 9.51 -2.79
C LYS A 67 -11.23 10.07 -1.37
N MET A 68 -10.25 9.69 -0.54
CA MET A 68 -10.12 10.13 0.85
C MET A 68 -8.73 10.76 1.08
N PRO A 69 -8.41 11.89 0.45
CA PRO A 69 -7.06 12.46 0.48
C PRO A 69 -6.56 12.85 1.88
N ASN A 70 -7.47 13.24 2.79
CA ASN A 70 -7.15 13.64 4.17
C ASN A 70 -7.27 12.48 5.18
N HIS A 71 -7.78 11.33 4.74
CA HIS A 71 -8.07 10.15 5.57
C HIS A 71 -7.59 8.88 4.87
N GLY A 72 -6.51 9.00 4.09
CA GLY A 72 -6.02 7.94 3.23
C GLY A 72 -5.39 6.81 4.05
N GLY A 73 -4.72 7.16 5.14
CA GLY A 73 -4.20 6.24 6.14
C GLY A 73 -5.31 5.44 6.81
N LEU A 74 -6.34 6.09 7.34
CA LEU A 74 -7.50 5.39 7.91
C LEU A 74 -8.17 4.45 6.89
N ALA A 75 -8.42 4.93 5.68
CA ALA A 75 -9.07 4.15 4.63
C ALA A 75 -8.26 2.91 4.24
N THR A 76 -6.95 3.07 4.04
CA THR A 76 -6.04 1.95 3.74
C THR A 76 -5.83 1.04 4.96
N GLY A 77 -5.87 1.57 6.17
CA GLY A 77 -5.84 0.80 7.42
C GLY A 77 -7.06 -0.10 7.61
N ILE A 78 -8.27 0.39 7.32
CA ILE A 78 -9.48 -0.44 7.30
C ILE A 78 -9.36 -1.55 6.26
N MET A 79 -8.89 -1.20 5.05
CA MET A 79 -8.64 -2.19 4.00
C MET A 79 -7.64 -3.27 4.45
N SER A 80 -6.57 -2.88 5.15
CA SER A 80 -5.54 -3.78 5.67
C SER A 80 -5.97 -4.69 6.82
N ALA A 81 -7.10 -4.41 7.48
CA ALA A 81 -7.71 -5.35 8.43
C ALA A 81 -8.43 -6.52 7.73
N GLY A 82 -8.81 -6.35 6.46
CA GLY A 82 -9.57 -7.32 5.67
C GLY A 82 -8.92 -8.71 5.57
N PRO A 83 -7.62 -8.85 5.27
CA PRO A 83 -6.94 -10.14 5.21
C PRO A 83 -7.07 -10.98 6.48
N THR A 84 -6.92 -10.36 7.66
CA THR A 84 -7.08 -11.07 8.95
C THR A 84 -8.51 -11.58 9.14
N ILE A 85 -9.51 -10.73 8.87
CA ILE A 85 -10.92 -11.12 8.96
C ILE A 85 -11.23 -12.26 7.98
N GLY A 86 -10.71 -12.16 6.74
CA GLY A 86 -10.85 -13.18 5.72
C GLY A 86 -10.24 -14.53 6.14
N THR A 87 -9.04 -14.51 6.73
CA THR A 87 -8.39 -15.73 7.25
C THR A 87 -9.24 -16.41 8.32
N ILE A 88 -9.81 -15.67 9.27
CA ILE A 88 -10.72 -16.23 10.30
C ILE A 88 -11.94 -16.90 9.66
N LEU A 89 -12.54 -16.24 8.64
CA LEU A 89 -13.66 -16.81 7.90
C LEU A 89 -13.27 -18.10 7.16
N TYR A 90 -12.14 -18.11 6.46
CA TYR A 90 -11.65 -19.29 5.74
C TYR A 90 -11.34 -20.45 6.68
N ILE A 91 -10.76 -20.20 7.85
CA ILE A 91 -10.56 -21.21 8.89
C ILE A 91 -11.91 -21.79 9.34
N GLY A 92 -12.90 -20.94 9.61
CA GLY A 92 -14.25 -21.39 9.98
C GLY A 92 -14.91 -22.27 8.92
N VAL A 93 -14.79 -21.88 7.65
CA VAL A 93 -15.28 -22.68 6.51
C VAL A 93 -14.52 -24.00 6.38
N ALA A 94 -13.20 -24.00 6.61
CA ALA A 94 -12.40 -25.22 6.61
C ALA A 94 -12.87 -26.20 7.70
N PHE A 95 -13.15 -25.72 8.91
CA PHE A 95 -13.76 -26.54 9.96
C PHE A 95 -15.13 -27.09 9.54
N ALA A 96 -16.02 -26.26 9.00
CA ALA A 96 -17.35 -26.71 8.61
C ALA A 96 -17.36 -27.73 7.46
N VAL A 97 -16.50 -27.53 6.46
CA VAL A 97 -16.49 -28.34 5.23
C VAL A 97 -15.58 -29.56 5.35
N ILE A 98 -14.34 -29.37 5.81
CA ILE A 98 -13.32 -30.43 5.84
C ILE A 98 -13.47 -31.26 7.11
N ASN A 99 -13.48 -30.61 8.29
CA ASN A 99 -13.38 -31.29 9.59
C ASN A 99 -14.49 -30.87 10.60
N PRO A 100 -15.78 -31.11 10.29
CA PRO A 100 -16.89 -30.63 11.13
C PRO A 100 -16.95 -31.29 12.50
N SER A 101 -16.36 -32.48 12.63
CA SER A 101 -16.28 -33.20 13.91
C SER A 101 -15.01 -32.90 14.70
N ASN A 102 -14.20 -31.92 14.25
CA ASN A 102 -12.93 -31.54 14.88
C ASN A 102 -12.03 -32.73 15.22
N LYS A 103 -11.88 -33.67 14.27
CA LYS A 103 -10.93 -34.78 14.40
C LYS A 103 -9.52 -34.23 14.55
N LYS A 104 -8.71 -34.90 15.37
CA LYS A 104 -7.28 -34.58 15.53
C LYS A 104 -6.44 -35.33 14.48
N PRO A 105 -5.31 -34.77 14.02
CA PRO A 105 -4.41 -35.48 13.11
C PRO A 105 -3.78 -36.68 13.82
N ASP A 106 -3.58 -37.77 13.08
CA ASP A 106 -3.29 -39.11 13.61
C ASP A 106 -2.07 -39.78 12.96
N LEU A 107 -1.59 -39.25 11.83
CA LEU A 107 -0.46 -39.80 11.10
C LEU A 107 0.80 -38.95 11.30
N LYS A 108 1.81 -39.48 11.97
CA LYS A 108 3.12 -38.81 12.08
C LYS A 108 4.02 -39.24 10.92
N VAL A 109 4.50 -38.27 10.14
CA VAL A 109 5.52 -38.46 9.10
C VAL A 109 6.60 -37.42 9.34
N ASP A 110 7.81 -37.89 9.65
CA ASP A 110 8.92 -37.06 10.12
C ASP A 110 8.51 -36.20 11.34
N ASN A 111 8.81 -34.89 11.32
CA ASN A 111 8.42 -33.93 12.35
C ASN A 111 7.03 -33.30 12.11
N LYS A 112 6.18 -33.89 11.26
CA LYS A 112 4.85 -33.35 10.93
C LYS A 112 3.73 -34.36 11.22
N VAL A 113 2.57 -33.84 11.63
CA VAL A 113 1.37 -34.64 11.92
C VAL A 113 0.31 -34.33 10.86
N TYR A 114 -0.19 -35.37 10.22
CA TYR A 114 -1.16 -35.34 9.13
C TYR A 114 -2.43 -36.10 9.49
N PHE A 115 -3.48 -35.93 8.69
CA PHE A 115 -4.69 -36.73 8.77
C PHE A 115 -4.56 -37.97 7.86
N SER A 116 -4.87 -39.16 8.36
CA SER A 116 -4.92 -40.40 7.56
C SER A 116 -6.30 -40.66 6.92
N ASP A 117 -7.36 -40.04 7.46
CA ASP A 117 -8.74 -40.25 7.04
C ASP A 117 -8.98 -39.78 5.59
N LYS A 118 -9.11 -40.75 4.68
CA LYS A 118 -9.37 -40.50 3.26
C LYS A 118 -10.64 -39.69 3.02
N ASN A 119 -11.68 -39.85 3.85
CA ASN A 119 -12.90 -39.07 3.71
C ASN A 119 -12.66 -37.60 4.04
N LEU A 120 -11.86 -37.31 5.06
CA LEU A 120 -11.46 -35.94 5.41
C LEU A 120 -10.62 -35.32 4.28
N ILE A 121 -9.60 -36.03 3.79
CA ILE A 121 -8.72 -35.56 2.70
C ILE A 121 -9.51 -35.31 1.41
N SER A 122 -10.49 -36.18 1.09
CA SER A 122 -11.31 -36.04 -0.12
C SER A 122 -12.19 -34.79 -0.16
N ARG A 123 -12.40 -34.13 0.99
CA ARG A 123 -13.18 -32.88 1.10
C ARG A 123 -12.37 -31.63 0.79
N VAL A 124 -11.03 -31.72 0.78
CA VAL A 124 -10.16 -30.56 0.55
C VAL A 124 -10.40 -29.91 -0.83
N PRO A 125 -10.50 -30.65 -1.96
CA PRO A 125 -10.87 -30.05 -3.24
C PRO A 125 -12.21 -29.31 -3.17
N THR A 126 -13.23 -29.91 -2.54
CA THR A 126 -14.58 -29.31 -2.39
C THR A 126 -14.55 -28.03 -1.56
N TYR A 127 -13.70 -27.96 -0.54
CA TYR A 127 -13.48 -26.73 0.23
C TYR A 127 -13.06 -25.55 -0.66
N PHE A 128 -12.17 -25.78 -1.63
CA PHE A 128 -11.76 -24.74 -2.57
C PHE A 128 -12.89 -24.26 -3.50
N LEU A 129 -13.84 -25.13 -3.85
CA LEU A 129 -15.06 -24.71 -4.56
C LEU A 129 -15.95 -23.82 -3.68
N VAL A 130 -16.13 -24.19 -2.40
CA VAL A 130 -16.94 -23.40 -1.46
C VAL A 130 -16.30 -22.04 -1.20
N VAL A 131 -15.00 -21.99 -0.92
CA VAL A 131 -14.26 -20.74 -0.73
C VAL A 131 -14.23 -19.90 -2.00
N GLY A 132 -14.09 -20.52 -3.18
CA GLY A 132 -14.19 -19.82 -4.46
C GLY A 132 -15.55 -19.15 -4.65
N ALA A 133 -16.65 -19.83 -4.30
CA ALA A 133 -18.00 -19.26 -4.38
C ALA A 133 -18.21 -18.12 -3.37
N ILE A 134 -17.78 -18.29 -2.11
CA ILE A 134 -17.84 -17.24 -1.08
C ILE A 134 -17.04 -16.02 -1.52
N THR A 135 -15.84 -16.24 -2.06
CA THR A 135 -14.96 -15.18 -2.56
C THR A 135 -15.60 -14.44 -3.72
N ALA A 136 -16.18 -15.16 -4.69
CA ALA A 136 -16.89 -14.55 -5.82
C ALA A 136 -18.05 -13.66 -5.36
N VAL A 137 -18.86 -14.11 -4.40
CA VAL A 137 -19.96 -13.29 -3.85
C VAL A 137 -19.42 -12.05 -3.13
N ALA A 138 -18.37 -12.21 -2.31
CA ALA A 138 -17.76 -11.10 -1.58
C ALA A 138 -17.13 -10.05 -2.49
N THR A 139 -16.37 -10.46 -3.51
CA THR A 139 -15.70 -9.53 -4.43
C THR A 139 -16.71 -8.88 -5.39
N LEU A 140 -17.68 -9.62 -5.93
CA LEU A 140 -18.72 -9.05 -6.80
C LEU A 140 -19.62 -8.06 -6.05
N SER A 141 -19.99 -8.35 -4.80
CA SER A 141 -20.75 -7.42 -3.98
C SER A 141 -19.93 -6.16 -3.65
N GLY A 142 -18.64 -6.31 -3.33
CA GLY A 142 -17.72 -5.18 -3.15
C GLY A 142 -17.59 -4.30 -4.41
N ALA A 143 -17.40 -4.92 -5.58
CA ALA A 143 -17.32 -4.23 -6.86
C ALA A 143 -18.63 -3.50 -7.20
N ALA A 144 -19.78 -4.12 -6.94
CA ALA A 144 -21.10 -3.51 -7.13
C ALA A 144 -21.29 -2.28 -6.24
N LEU A 145 -20.94 -2.38 -4.94
CA LEU A 145 -20.99 -1.26 -4.00
C LEU A 145 -20.07 -0.11 -4.43
N MET A 146 -18.86 -0.43 -4.87
CA MET A 146 -17.91 0.56 -5.39
C MET A 146 -18.46 1.27 -6.64
N TYR A 147 -19.08 0.52 -7.56
CA TYR A 147 -19.69 1.08 -8.76
C TYR A 147 -20.86 2.01 -8.43
N ILE A 148 -21.79 1.57 -7.57
CA ILE A 148 -22.92 2.37 -7.10
C ILE A 148 -22.44 3.67 -6.43
N GLY A 149 -21.42 3.57 -5.57
CA GLY A 149 -20.81 4.73 -4.92
C GLY A 149 -20.17 5.71 -5.92
N SER A 150 -19.55 5.19 -6.98
CA SER A 150 -18.95 6.01 -8.04
C SER A 150 -20.02 6.77 -8.84
N CYS A 151 -21.12 6.10 -9.21
CA CYS A 151 -22.23 6.72 -9.95
C CYS A 151 -22.93 7.83 -9.16
N LYS A 152 -23.15 7.65 -7.85
CA LYS A 152 -23.76 8.68 -6.99
C LYS A 152 -22.92 9.95 -6.92
N ASN A 153 -21.59 9.81 -6.85
CA ASN A 153 -20.69 10.96 -6.83
C ASN A 153 -20.69 11.72 -8.17
N LEU A 154 -20.63 11.00 -9.30
CA LEU A 154 -20.72 11.61 -10.63
C LEU A 154 -22.03 12.40 -10.83
N TYR A 155 -23.14 11.90 -10.30
CA TYR A 155 -24.42 12.59 -10.33
C TYR A 155 -24.39 13.88 -9.48
N LYS A 156 -23.81 13.81 -8.27
CA LYS A 156 -23.68 14.98 -7.38
C LYS A 156 -22.81 16.07 -8.00
N ASP A 157 -21.66 15.72 -8.58
CA ASP A 157 -20.76 16.68 -9.23
C ASP A 157 -21.42 17.36 -10.44
N LYS A 158 -22.18 16.60 -11.26
CA LYS A 158 -22.95 17.16 -12.37
C LYS A 158 -24.08 18.09 -11.91
N THR A 159 -24.76 17.73 -10.82
CA THR A 159 -25.82 18.57 -10.25
C THR A 159 -25.24 19.87 -9.70
N GLN A 160 -24.10 19.78 -9.00
CA GLN A 160 -23.44 20.95 -8.42
C GLN A 160 -22.85 21.86 -9.51
N ALA A 161 -22.22 21.30 -10.54
CA ALA A 161 -21.77 22.07 -11.70
C ALA A 161 -22.91 22.74 -12.48
N ALA A 162 -24.11 22.15 -12.50
CA ALA A 162 -25.30 22.77 -13.08
C ALA A 162 -25.82 23.92 -12.21
N THR A 163 -25.85 23.75 -10.88
CA THR A 163 -26.24 24.82 -9.94
C THR A 163 -25.27 26.00 -9.98
N ASP A 164 -23.96 25.74 -10.04
CA ASP A 164 -22.91 26.77 -10.13
C ASP A 164 -22.93 27.50 -11.49
N ALA A 165 -23.47 26.86 -12.55
CA ALA A 165 -23.64 27.47 -13.87
C ALA A 165 -24.91 28.33 -13.98
N ASP A 166 -25.90 28.10 -13.12
CA ASP A 166 -27.18 28.83 -13.08
C ASP A 166 -27.17 30.01 -12.08
N GLU A 167 -26.11 30.21 -11.28
CA GLU A 167 -25.93 31.44 -10.50
C GLU A 167 -25.57 32.62 -11.43
N PRO A 168 -26.36 33.71 -11.46
CA PRO A 168 -26.00 34.89 -12.25
C PRO A 168 -24.76 35.53 -11.63
N VAL A 169 -23.69 35.66 -12.43
CA VAL A 169 -22.48 36.42 -12.11
C VAL A 169 -22.90 37.87 -11.80
N HIS A 170 -23.18 38.15 -10.54
CA HIS A 170 -23.35 39.50 -10.03
C HIS A 170 -22.15 39.82 -9.14
N ASN A 171 -21.49 40.93 -9.50
CA ASN A 171 -20.34 41.57 -8.84
C ASN A 171 -18.96 41.02 -9.21
N GLN A 172 -18.40 41.55 -10.31
CA GLN A 172 -17.09 42.24 -10.29
C GLN A 172 -16.76 42.89 -11.65
N ILE A 173 -17.58 43.82 -12.16
CA ILE A 173 -17.12 44.83 -13.12
C ILE A 173 -17.83 46.16 -12.82
N ALA A 174 -17.44 46.81 -11.74
CA ALA A 174 -17.63 48.25 -11.57
C ALA A 174 -16.25 48.89 -11.61
N GLY A 175 -15.85 49.34 -12.81
CA GLY A 175 -14.61 50.08 -12.99
C GLY A 175 -13.78 49.61 -14.18
N TYR A 176 -14.26 49.82 -15.40
CA TYR A 176 -13.46 50.37 -16.50
C TYR A 176 -14.38 50.68 -17.67
N SER A 177 -14.85 51.94 -17.72
CA SER A 177 -15.42 52.52 -18.92
C SER A 177 -14.27 53.06 -19.75
N GLY A 178 -14.05 52.52 -20.95
CA GLY A 178 -13.04 53.06 -21.86
C GLY A 178 -12.83 52.23 -23.12
N ALA A 179 -13.55 52.63 -24.18
CA ALA A 179 -13.21 52.46 -25.59
C ALA A 179 -12.89 51.05 -26.11
N TYR A 180 -13.78 50.47 -26.92
CA TYR A 180 -13.67 50.45 -28.40
C TYR A 180 -14.76 49.52 -28.95
N ASN A 181 -15.79 50.10 -29.56
CA ASN A 181 -16.65 49.41 -30.52
C ASN A 181 -15.98 49.51 -31.89
N MET A 182 -15.77 48.37 -32.57
CA MET A 182 -16.00 48.16 -34.01
C MET A 182 -15.32 46.86 -34.47
N LEU A 183 -16.10 45.82 -34.77
CA LEU A 183 -16.22 45.22 -36.11
C LEU A 183 -17.08 43.95 -36.05
N SER A 184 -18.07 43.93 -36.92
CA SER A 184 -19.17 42.98 -37.04
C SER A 184 -18.84 41.75 -37.89
N THR A 185 -19.54 40.65 -37.58
CA THR A 185 -20.07 39.59 -38.48
C THR A 185 -19.06 38.84 -39.36
N THR A 186 -18.97 37.50 -39.36
CA THR A 186 -19.89 36.46 -39.88
C THR A 186 -19.12 35.13 -39.62
N ASP A 187 -19.64 33.93 -39.34
CA ASP A 187 -20.64 33.14 -40.05
C ASP A 187 -20.90 31.84 -39.24
N ARG A 188 -22.14 31.33 -39.24
CA ARG A 188 -22.53 30.04 -38.64
C ARG A 188 -22.51 28.97 -39.73
N LYS A 189 -21.75 27.89 -39.59
CA LYS A 189 -22.14 26.55 -40.11
C LYS A 189 -21.68 25.43 -39.17
N GLY A 190 -22.62 24.55 -38.88
CA GLY A 190 -22.53 23.53 -37.84
C GLY A 190 -21.60 22.36 -38.14
N ALA A 191 -21.10 21.79 -37.05
CA ALA A 191 -20.74 20.39 -36.91
C ALA A 191 -20.97 20.06 -35.42
N VAL A 192 -21.79 19.04 -35.15
CA VAL A 192 -21.96 18.47 -33.81
C VAL A 192 -20.76 17.55 -33.55
N PRO A 193 -19.93 17.76 -32.52
CA PRO A 193 -18.97 16.76 -32.10
C PRO A 193 -19.52 15.98 -30.89
N LEU A 194 -19.58 14.66 -31.05
CA LEU A 194 -19.71 13.68 -29.96
C LEU A 194 -18.63 13.97 -28.90
N ASN A 195 -19.04 14.40 -27.72
CA ASN A 195 -18.14 14.66 -26.61
C ASN A 195 -17.77 13.34 -25.90
N ILE A 196 -16.73 12.68 -26.40
CA ILE A 196 -16.02 11.63 -25.66
C ILE A 196 -15.20 12.34 -24.58
N SER A 197 -15.68 12.36 -23.34
CA SER A 197 -14.92 12.84 -22.19
C SER A 197 -13.79 11.85 -21.88
N GLY A 198 -12.66 12.04 -22.57
CA GLY A 198 -11.40 11.35 -22.34
C GLY A 198 -10.29 12.35 -21.98
N ALA A 199 -9.55 12.02 -20.93
CA ALA A 199 -8.17 12.41 -20.62
C ALA A 199 -7.69 13.78 -21.14
N ARG A 200 -7.58 14.76 -20.23
CA ARG A 200 -6.74 15.95 -20.45
C ARG A 200 -5.27 15.52 -20.52
N PHE A 201 -4.78 15.38 -21.76
CA PHE A 201 -3.37 15.54 -22.10
C PHE A 201 -3.04 17.03 -22.09
N TYR A 202 -2.09 17.48 -21.28
CA TYR A 202 -1.37 18.72 -21.55
C TYR A 202 -0.09 18.35 -22.31
N GLY A 203 -0.01 18.82 -23.55
CA GLY A 203 1.18 18.74 -24.38
C GLY A 203 2.25 19.69 -23.88
N SER A 204 3.46 19.16 -23.68
CA SER A 204 4.70 19.95 -23.65
C SER A 204 5.25 20.01 -25.07
N HIS A 205 5.32 21.21 -25.65
CA HIS A 205 6.11 21.50 -26.86
C HIS A 205 6.61 22.95 -26.85
N GLY A 206 7.91 23.10 -27.16
CA GLY A 206 8.69 24.34 -27.30
C GLY A 206 9.89 24.35 -26.34
N GLN A 207 11.04 23.70 -26.63
CA GLN A 207 12.19 24.27 -27.39
C GLN A 207 12.38 25.78 -27.05
N ASP A 208 13.47 26.23 -26.42
CA ASP A 208 14.78 26.36 -27.06
C ASP A 208 15.93 26.68 -26.08
N LYS A 209 17.16 26.49 -26.56
CA LYS A 209 18.44 26.61 -25.85
C LYS A 209 18.96 28.06 -25.72
N SER A 210 19.77 28.25 -24.68
CA SER A 210 21.01 29.08 -24.62
C SER A 210 20.92 30.61 -24.52
N LEU A 211 21.98 31.18 -23.90
CA LEU A 211 22.39 32.59 -23.82
C LEU A 211 21.59 33.46 -22.82
N LYS A 212 22.16 34.13 -21.81
CA LYS A 212 23.50 34.72 -21.65
C LYS A 212 23.91 34.80 -20.17
N ALA A 213 25.14 34.40 -19.88
CA ALA A 213 25.99 35.12 -18.95
C ALA A 213 26.49 36.37 -19.69
N ASP A 214 26.42 37.53 -19.02
CA ASP A 214 27.22 38.75 -19.19
C ASP A 214 26.37 39.96 -18.84
N LEU A 215 26.65 40.56 -17.69
CA LEU A 215 26.81 42.01 -17.51
C LEU A 215 27.03 42.31 -16.01
N CYS A 216 28.29 42.20 -15.60
CA CYS A 216 28.80 42.96 -14.47
C CYS A 216 29.32 44.31 -14.98
N THR A 217 29.13 45.34 -14.16
CA THR A 217 29.75 46.69 -14.17
C THR A 217 29.15 47.78 -15.07
N THR A 218 28.42 48.73 -14.46
CA THR A 218 28.83 50.14 -14.19
C THR A 218 27.64 50.89 -13.53
N GLY A 219 27.93 51.72 -12.51
CA GLY A 219 26.96 52.34 -11.57
C GLY A 219 26.09 53.49 -12.15
N PRO A 220 25.40 54.35 -11.35
CA PRO A 220 25.69 54.70 -9.95
C PRO A 220 24.50 54.55 -8.97
N SER A 221 24.85 54.69 -7.69
CA SER A 221 23.97 54.78 -6.53
C SER A 221 22.75 55.69 -6.73
N LEU A 222 21.55 55.12 -6.58
CA LEU A 222 20.40 55.86 -6.06
C LEU A 222 20.02 55.31 -4.69
N SER A 223 19.95 56.26 -3.78
CA SER A 223 19.62 56.20 -2.36
C SER A 223 18.39 55.35 -2.03
N GLY A 224 18.57 54.54 -0.97
CA GLY A 224 17.58 53.96 -0.06
C GLY A 224 16.11 54.17 -0.37
N ILE A 225 15.49 53.13 -0.92
CA ILE A 225 14.07 52.85 -0.68
C ILE A 225 14.06 51.81 0.47
N PRO A 226 13.45 52.09 1.62
CA PRO A 226 13.30 51.08 2.66
C PRO A 226 12.43 49.98 2.08
N ILE A 227 13.00 48.78 1.93
CA ILE A 227 12.23 47.57 1.69
C ILE A 227 11.25 47.48 2.86
N THR A 228 9.98 47.77 2.60
CA THR A 228 8.97 47.80 3.64
C THR A 228 8.84 46.38 4.19
N GLU A 229 8.76 46.21 5.51
CA GLU A 229 8.62 44.91 6.18
C GLU A 229 7.47 44.08 5.57
N GLU A 230 6.48 44.74 4.97
CA GLU A 230 5.35 44.15 4.28
C GLU A 230 5.73 43.47 2.95
N MET A 231 6.64 44.03 2.14
CA MET A 231 7.16 43.38 0.93
C MET A 231 8.05 42.20 1.27
N GLN A 232 8.85 42.32 2.32
CA GLN A 232 9.73 41.24 2.79
C GLN A 232 8.90 40.10 3.39
N ARG A 233 7.82 40.42 4.13
CA ARG A 233 6.84 39.44 4.62
C ARG A 233 6.04 38.79 3.49
N LYS A 234 5.70 39.53 2.42
CA LYS A 234 5.03 38.97 1.23
C LYS A 234 5.93 38.03 0.46
N ASN A 235 7.20 38.37 0.29
CA ASN A 235 8.17 37.50 -0.37
C ASN A 235 8.49 36.28 0.50
N LEU A 236 8.59 36.44 1.83
CA LEU A 236 8.76 35.33 2.76
C LEU A 236 7.51 34.44 2.78
N SER A 237 6.30 35.00 2.69
CA SER A 237 5.06 34.23 2.62
C SER A 237 4.88 33.54 1.27
N LEU A 238 5.33 34.15 0.18
CA LEU A 238 5.34 33.54 -1.15
C LEU A 238 6.37 32.41 -1.24
N GLU A 239 7.56 32.59 -0.67
CA GLU A 239 8.60 31.55 -0.60
C GLU A 239 8.23 30.44 0.42
N TYR A 240 7.48 30.79 1.47
CA TYR A 240 6.90 29.84 2.42
C TYR A 240 5.72 29.07 1.82
N ASP A 241 4.85 29.72 1.04
CA ASP A 241 3.76 29.08 0.31
C ASP A 241 4.27 28.26 -0.89
N GLU A 242 5.36 28.66 -1.55
CA GLU A 242 6.05 27.83 -2.57
C GLU A 242 6.72 26.61 -1.96
N ARG A 243 7.31 26.71 -0.75
CA ARG A 243 7.80 25.53 -0.02
C ARG A 243 6.66 24.62 0.46
N LYS A 244 5.48 25.17 0.71
CA LYS A 244 4.29 24.43 1.16
C LYS A 244 3.51 23.80 -0.02
N ASN A 245 3.57 24.42 -1.19
CA ASN A 245 3.10 23.90 -2.48
C ASN A 245 4.27 23.32 -3.29
N CYS A 246 5.09 22.47 -2.68
CA CYS A 246 5.85 21.51 -3.49
C CYS A 246 4.80 20.58 -4.12
N GLU A 247 4.31 20.94 -5.30
CA GLU A 247 3.52 20.05 -6.15
C GLU A 247 4.30 18.74 -6.21
N ILE A 248 3.78 17.69 -5.57
CA ILE A 248 4.36 16.35 -5.66
C ILE A 248 4.32 16.02 -7.14
N VAL A 249 5.47 16.14 -7.81
CA VAL A 249 5.61 15.84 -9.22
C VAL A 249 5.20 14.37 -9.37
N ASP A 250 4.10 14.11 -10.07
CA ASP A 250 3.62 12.76 -10.32
C ASP A 250 4.65 12.03 -11.20
N LEU A 251 5.48 11.20 -10.58
CA LEU A 251 6.58 10.51 -11.27
C LEU A 251 6.06 9.24 -11.93
N SER A 252 6.37 9.09 -13.22
CA SER A 252 6.20 7.80 -13.88
C SER A 252 7.13 6.75 -13.28
N PRO A 253 6.83 5.44 -13.39
CA PRO A 253 7.67 4.41 -12.78
C PRO A 253 9.12 4.43 -13.28
N ARG A 254 9.34 4.83 -14.54
CA ARG A 254 10.68 4.95 -15.11
C ARG A 254 11.45 6.14 -14.57
N GLU A 255 10.75 7.22 -14.21
CA GLU A 255 11.37 8.39 -13.58
C GLU A 255 11.63 8.11 -12.11
N ALA A 256 10.68 7.52 -11.39
CA ALA A 256 10.83 7.11 -9.99
C ALA A 256 12.08 6.25 -9.80
N LEU A 257 12.28 5.21 -10.63
CA LEU A 257 13.46 4.32 -10.58
C LEU A 257 14.82 5.03 -10.74
N LYS A 258 14.85 6.23 -11.34
CA LYS A 258 16.08 7.02 -11.51
C LYS A 258 16.39 7.91 -10.31
N THR A 259 15.46 8.04 -9.36
CA THR A 259 15.63 8.89 -8.17
C THR A 259 16.32 8.14 -7.04
N ALA A 260 17.13 8.83 -6.26
CA ALA A 260 17.69 8.29 -5.01
C ALA A 260 16.58 7.95 -3.99
N ARG A 261 15.51 8.78 -3.95
CA ARG A 261 14.33 8.57 -3.10
C ARG A 261 13.71 7.19 -3.30
N PHE A 262 13.59 6.72 -4.54
CA PHE A 262 13.08 5.37 -4.82
C PHE A 262 13.92 4.28 -4.16
N TRP A 263 15.24 4.33 -4.30
CA TRP A 263 16.12 3.31 -3.76
C TRP A 263 16.17 3.33 -2.22
N LEU A 264 16.00 4.51 -1.61
CA LEU A 264 15.84 4.62 -0.15
C LEU A 264 14.53 3.98 0.33
N VAL A 265 13.40 4.25 -0.33
CA VAL A 265 12.11 3.61 -0.01
C VAL A 265 12.18 2.10 -0.25
N TRP A 266 12.79 1.67 -1.35
CA TRP A 266 12.97 0.26 -1.67
C TRP A 266 13.85 -0.46 -0.64
N LEU A 267 14.96 0.15 -0.23
CA LEU A 267 15.83 -0.39 0.82
C LEU A 267 15.07 -0.50 2.14
N ALA A 268 14.38 0.56 2.55
CA ALA A 268 13.56 0.55 3.76
C ALA A 268 12.49 -0.54 3.73
N PHE A 269 11.85 -0.75 2.57
CA PHE A 269 10.87 -1.82 2.38
C PHE A 269 11.51 -3.20 2.54
N VAL A 270 12.62 -3.47 1.87
CA VAL A 270 13.31 -4.77 1.93
C VAL A 270 13.74 -5.10 3.36
N THR A 271 14.38 -4.15 4.05
CA THR A 271 14.89 -4.41 5.39
C THR A 271 13.76 -4.46 6.43
N SER A 272 12.71 -3.66 6.31
CA SER A 272 11.53 -3.77 7.19
C SER A 272 10.76 -5.07 6.94
N ASN A 273 10.68 -5.54 5.69
CA ASN A 273 10.04 -6.81 5.35
C ASN A 273 10.83 -8.03 5.88
N HIS A 274 12.15 -7.92 6.06
CA HIS A 274 12.95 -8.92 6.76
C HIS A 274 12.53 -9.07 8.23
N THR A 275 12.40 -7.96 8.96
CA THR A 275 11.85 -7.95 10.33
C THR A 275 10.47 -8.60 10.38
N PHE A 276 9.60 -8.22 9.43
CA PHE A 276 8.25 -8.77 9.30
C PHE A 276 8.25 -10.29 9.09
N TYR A 277 9.14 -10.82 8.24
CA TYR A 277 9.30 -12.25 8.01
C TYR A 277 9.74 -12.99 9.28
N ILE A 278 10.81 -12.53 9.94
CA ILE A 278 11.28 -13.18 11.19
C ILE A 278 10.18 -13.17 12.24
N HIS A 279 9.47 -12.06 12.40
CA HIS A 279 8.41 -11.97 13.38
C HIS A 279 7.23 -12.89 13.04
N LEU A 280 6.69 -12.87 11.81
CA LEU A 280 5.50 -13.64 11.50
C LEU A 280 5.75 -15.14 11.36
N ASP A 281 6.87 -15.52 10.76
CA ASP A 281 7.11 -16.92 10.39
C ASP A 281 7.92 -17.67 11.46
N LEU A 282 8.76 -16.99 12.25
CA LEU A 282 9.72 -17.65 13.15
C LEU A 282 9.46 -17.43 14.64
N TYR A 283 8.59 -16.49 15.05
CA TYR A 283 8.39 -16.23 16.49
C TYR A 283 7.98 -17.50 17.25
N LYS A 284 7.12 -18.33 16.65
CA LYS A 284 6.65 -19.54 17.31
C LYS A 284 7.80 -20.53 17.52
N GLU A 285 8.53 -20.86 16.46
CA GLU A 285 9.66 -21.80 16.51
C GLU A 285 10.78 -21.32 17.44
N TYR A 286 10.99 -20.01 17.51
CA TYR A 286 11.91 -19.43 18.46
C TYR A 286 11.41 -19.57 19.90
N GLY A 287 10.13 -19.26 20.16
CA GLY A 287 9.52 -19.40 21.49
C GLY A 287 9.55 -20.83 22.03
N GLU A 288 9.45 -21.84 21.16
CA GLU A 288 9.53 -23.27 21.51
C GLU A 288 10.88 -23.67 22.14
N GLN A 289 11.93 -22.85 21.98
CA GLN A 289 13.24 -23.08 22.63
C GLN A 289 13.17 -22.98 24.16
N ALA A 290 12.28 -22.12 24.69
CA ALA A 290 12.15 -21.87 26.12
C ALA A 290 10.75 -22.20 26.69
N ILE A 291 9.73 -22.29 25.83
CA ILE A 291 8.32 -22.48 26.22
C ILE A 291 7.84 -23.81 25.66
N SER A 292 7.58 -24.77 26.54
CA SER A 292 7.04 -26.09 26.16
C SER A 292 5.52 -26.10 25.95
N ASP A 293 4.81 -25.06 26.38
CA ASP A 293 3.36 -24.93 26.20
C ASP A 293 3.02 -24.36 24.80
N ASP A 294 2.85 -25.28 23.84
CA ASP A 294 2.42 -24.97 22.47
C ASP A 294 1.06 -24.22 22.43
N SER A 295 0.16 -24.53 23.37
CA SER A 295 -1.15 -23.88 23.43
C SER A 295 -1.02 -22.39 23.74
N MET A 296 -0.06 -22.01 24.59
CA MET A 296 0.22 -20.59 24.84
C MET A 296 0.77 -19.89 23.59
N LEU A 297 1.72 -20.49 22.88
CA LEU A 297 2.33 -19.92 21.66
C LEU A 297 1.30 -19.69 20.54
N ILE A 298 0.40 -20.66 20.36
CA ILE A 298 -0.71 -20.54 19.42
C ILE A 298 -1.68 -19.43 19.85
N THR A 299 -2.03 -19.38 21.14
CA THR A 299 -2.95 -18.36 21.68
C THR A 299 -2.38 -16.95 21.48
N THR A 300 -1.08 -16.75 21.70
CA THR A 300 -0.39 -15.48 21.44
C THR A 300 -0.47 -15.09 19.96
N GLY A 301 -0.31 -16.03 19.04
CA GLY A 301 -0.47 -15.77 17.60
C GLY A 301 -1.89 -15.34 17.23
N ILE A 302 -2.90 -15.99 17.83
CA ILE A 302 -4.31 -15.62 17.63
C ILE A 302 -4.59 -14.21 18.17
N ILE A 303 -4.14 -13.90 19.39
CA ILE A 303 -4.29 -12.57 20.00
C ILE A 303 -3.63 -11.50 19.12
N SER A 304 -2.42 -11.79 18.63
CA SER A 304 -1.67 -10.90 17.74
C SER A 304 -2.45 -10.62 16.46
N ASN A 305 -2.92 -11.67 15.77
CA ASN A 305 -3.70 -11.50 14.55
C ASN A 305 -5.00 -10.73 14.78
N VAL A 306 -5.74 -11.02 15.85
CA VAL A 306 -6.98 -10.29 16.18
C VAL A 306 -6.69 -8.82 16.48
N SER A 307 -5.58 -8.50 17.16
CA SER A 307 -5.22 -7.12 17.45
C SER A 307 -4.99 -6.30 16.17
N THR A 308 -4.41 -6.91 15.12
CA THR A 308 -4.19 -6.27 13.81
C THR A 308 -5.45 -5.65 13.21
N ILE A 309 -6.64 -6.24 13.45
CA ILE A 309 -7.93 -5.73 12.94
C ILE A 309 -8.19 -4.30 13.44
N PHE A 310 -7.79 -4.00 14.68
CA PHE A 310 -7.96 -2.68 15.28
C PHE A 310 -6.74 -1.79 15.09
N ILE A 311 -5.53 -2.38 15.13
CA ILE A 311 -4.28 -1.65 15.02
C ILE A 311 -4.10 -1.03 13.64
N CYS A 312 -4.43 -1.72 12.54
CA CYS A 312 -4.25 -1.17 11.19
C CYS A 312 -5.04 0.13 10.99
N PRO A 313 -6.35 0.21 11.32
CA PRO A 313 -7.07 1.49 11.30
C PRO A 313 -6.46 2.56 12.21
N LEU A 314 -6.03 2.21 13.43
CA LEU A 314 -5.45 3.17 14.38
C LEU A 314 -4.12 3.75 13.89
N VAL A 315 -3.25 2.91 13.35
CA VAL A 315 -1.99 3.33 12.72
C VAL A 315 -2.28 4.16 11.46
N GLY A 316 -3.33 3.82 10.72
CA GLY A 316 -3.84 4.63 9.62
C GLY A 316 -4.19 6.06 10.07
N ILE A 317 -4.99 6.19 11.13
CA ILE A 317 -5.34 7.51 11.72
C ILE A 317 -4.09 8.24 12.22
N ALA A 318 -3.15 7.53 12.85
CA ALA A 318 -1.90 8.12 13.28
C ALA A 318 -1.14 8.69 12.08
N SER A 319 -1.04 7.94 10.98
CA SER A 319 -0.36 8.36 9.76
C SER A 319 -1.00 9.57 9.08
N ASP A 320 -2.32 9.69 9.14
CA ASP A 320 -3.03 10.88 8.64
C ASP A 320 -2.73 12.13 9.48
N LYS A 321 -2.42 11.97 10.78
CA LYS A 321 -2.16 13.09 11.70
C LYS A 321 -0.70 13.51 11.81
N ILE A 322 0.21 12.55 11.97
CA ILE A 322 1.64 12.82 12.22
C ILE A 322 2.49 12.76 10.95
N GLY A 323 1.90 12.34 9.83
CA GLY A 323 2.58 12.10 8.56
C GLY A 323 3.08 10.66 8.42
N ILE A 324 3.09 10.17 7.18
CA ILE A 324 3.42 8.77 6.89
C ILE A 324 4.89 8.43 7.17
N ARG A 325 5.83 9.34 6.86
CA ARG A 325 7.27 9.15 7.14
C ARG A 325 7.52 8.98 8.63
N ASN A 326 7.03 9.91 9.44
CA ASN A 326 7.15 9.87 10.90
C ASN A 326 6.52 8.61 11.51
N THR A 327 5.35 8.20 11.00
CA THR A 327 4.68 6.96 11.45
C THR A 327 5.54 5.75 11.14
N SER A 328 6.09 5.66 9.94
CA SER A 328 6.98 4.56 9.55
C SER A 328 8.25 4.53 10.39
N MET A 329 8.85 5.69 10.70
CA MET A 329 10.01 5.79 11.57
C MET A 329 9.72 5.28 12.98
N ILE A 330 8.60 5.71 13.58
CA ILE A 330 8.21 5.29 14.94
C ILE A 330 7.98 3.77 14.99
N LEU A 331 7.28 3.21 14.00
CA LEU A 331 7.02 1.77 13.97
C LEU A 331 8.30 0.96 13.78
N ASN A 332 9.17 1.33 12.85
CA ASN A 332 10.44 0.62 12.64
C ASN A 332 11.40 0.77 13.84
N ALA A 333 11.45 1.95 14.48
CA ALA A 333 12.25 2.15 15.69
C ALA A 333 11.71 1.33 16.88
N ALA A 334 10.38 1.28 17.04
CA ALA A 334 9.74 0.44 18.04
C ALA A 334 10.03 -1.05 17.79
N SER A 335 9.94 -1.50 16.53
CA SER A 335 10.26 -2.87 16.14
C SER A 335 11.72 -3.26 16.42
N CYS A 336 12.67 -2.34 16.20
CA CYS A 336 14.07 -2.57 16.59
C CYS A 336 14.19 -2.83 18.10
N LEU A 337 13.54 -2.00 18.92
CA LEU A 337 13.56 -2.15 20.37
C LEU A 337 12.93 -3.46 20.83
N PHE A 338 11.70 -3.75 20.39
CA PHE A 338 10.94 -4.91 20.85
C PHE A 338 11.52 -6.23 20.35
N MET A 339 12.03 -6.32 19.11
CA MET A 339 12.76 -7.50 18.65
C MET A 339 14.00 -7.77 19.50
N SER A 340 14.74 -6.73 19.90
CA SER A 340 15.89 -6.88 20.79
C SER A 340 15.48 -7.35 22.20
N LEU A 341 14.36 -6.82 22.71
CA LEU A 341 13.80 -7.24 24.00
C LEU A 341 13.27 -8.67 23.97
N MET A 342 12.70 -9.14 22.86
CA MET A 342 12.27 -10.54 22.69
C MET A 342 13.45 -11.51 22.90
N VAL A 343 14.63 -11.18 22.37
CA VAL A 343 15.84 -12.00 22.56
C VAL A 343 16.28 -12.06 24.03
N ILE A 344 16.13 -10.98 24.79
CA ILE A 344 16.49 -10.96 26.21
C ILE A 344 15.42 -11.70 27.05
N THR A 345 14.15 -11.51 26.72
CA THR A 345 13.02 -11.99 27.52
C THR A 345 12.77 -13.47 27.37
N ILE A 346 13.09 -14.09 26.23
CA ILE A 346 12.96 -15.54 26.07
C ILE A 346 13.82 -16.31 27.09
N HIS A 347 15.00 -15.79 27.44
CA HIS A 347 15.92 -16.41 28.40
C HIS A 347 15.66 -16.02 29.85
N THR A 348 15.05 -14.86 30.10
CA THR A 348 14.87 -14.31 31.46
C THR A 348 13.45 -14.51 32.00
N CYS A 349 12.43 -14.28 31.17
CA CYS A 349 11.01 -14.38 31.55
C CYS A 349 10.15 -14.75 30.33
N PRO A 350 9.90 -16.05 30.09
CA PRO A 350 9.19 -16.50 28.90
C PRO A 350 7.76 -15.96 28.76
N TRP A 351 7.08 -15.63 29.85
CA TRP A 351 5.77 -14.94 29.78
C TRP A 351 5.88 -13.52 29.22
N MET A 352 6.97 -12.80 29.51
CA MET A 352 7.20 -11.46 28.95
C MET A 352 7.48 -11.53 27.45
N TYR A 353 8.19 -12.57 27.00
CA TYR A 353 8.38 -12.83 25.58
C TYR A 353 7.04 -12.89 24.83
N MET A 354 6.05 -13.59 25.39
CA MET A 354 4.71 -13.70 24.79
C MET A 354 4.00 -12.35 24.66
N VAL A 355 4.11 -11.50 25.68
CA VAL A 355 3.56 -10.14 25.64
C VAL A 355 4.27 -9.31 24.56
N LEU A 356 5.59 -9.42 24.46
CA LEU A 356 6.38 -8.71 23.45
C LEU A 356 6.10 -9.19 22.04
N VAL A 357 5.79 -10.48 21.82
CA VAL A 357 5.30 -10.95 20.51
C VAL A 357 4.04 -10.19 20.11
N VAL A 358 3.06 -10.06 21.01
CA VAL A 358 1.82 -9.32 20.70
C VAL A 358 2.10 -7.86 20.40
N ILE A 359 2.98 -7.22 21.17
CA ILE A 359 3.36 -5.81 20.98
C ILE A 359 4.13 -5.62 19.67
N GLU A 360 5.06 -6.51 19.34
CA GLU A 360 5.83 -6.42 18.11
C GLU A 360 4.94 -6.56 16.87
N ASN A 361 3.94 -7.44 16.92
CA ASN A 361 2.96 -7.58 15.85
C ASN A 361 2.22 -6.26 15.54
N ILE A 362 2.03 -5.39 16.55
CA ILE A 362 1.44 -4.05 16.36
C ILE A 362 2.33 -3.19 15.45
N GLY A 363 3.65 -3.28 15.61
CA GLY A 363 4.63 -2.52 14.82
C GLY A 363 4.77 -3.06 13.40
N VAL A 364 4.83 -4.38 13.24
CA VAL A 364 5.13 -5.00 11.94
C VAL A 364 3.88 -5.26 11.07
N ALA A 365 2.70 -5.54 11.65
CA ALA A 365 1.52 -5.87 10.85
C ALA A 365 1.07 -4.77 9.86
N PRO A 366 1.16 -3.47 10.20
CA PRO A 366 0.93 -2.35 9.28
C PRO A 366 1.83 -2.25 8.04
N HIS A 367 2.93 -3.00 7.98
CA HIS A 367 4.03 -2.85 7.01
C HIS A 367 3.54 -2.62 5.56
N THR A 368 2.71 -3.54 5.09
CA THR A 368 2.17 -3.55 3.72
C THR A 368 1.39 -2.28 3.38
N MET A 369 0.63 -1.73 4.33
CA MET A 369 -0.14 -0.49 4.12
C MET A 369 0.77 0.74 4.14
N ILE A 370 1.70 0.81 5.09
CA ILE A 370 2.57 1.97 5.29
C ILE A 370 3.39 2.24 4.04
N PHE A 371 4.05 1.22 3.50
CA PHE A 371 4.84 1.37 2.27
C PHE A 371 4.01 1.64 1.01
N SER A 372 2.72 1.27 1.02
CA SER A 372 1.80 1.62 -0.07
C SER A 372 1.44 3.11 -0.02
N ILE A 373 1.24 3.67 1.19
CA ILE A 373 1.00 5.11 1.38
C ILE A 373 2.28 5.91 1.10
N ILE A 374 3.45 5.46 1.56
CA ILE A 374 4.75 6.09 1.26
C ILE A 374 4.94 6.15 -0.26
N ALA A 375 4.69 5.06 -0.98
CA ALA A 375 4.80 5.06 -2.43
C ALA A 375 3.93 6.15 -3.10
N ALA A 376 2.73 6.38 -2.56
CA ALA A 376 1.83 7.42 -3.06
C ALA A 376 2.25 8.83 -2.66
N SER A 377 2.79 9.02 -1.46
CA SER A 377 3.25 10.32 -0.97
C SER A 377 4.54 10.76 -1.64
N GLU A 378 5.44 9.82 -1.95
CA GLU A 378 6.76 10.12 -2.50
C GLU A 378 6.76 10.25 -4.04
N PHE A 379 5.95 9.46 -4.73
CA PHE A 379 6.01 9.35 -6.19
C PHE A 379 4.72 9.78 -6.90
N GLY A 380 3.76 10.34 -6.16
CA GLY A 380 2.49 10.83 -6.67
C GLY A 380 1.39 9.78 -6.80
N LYS A 381 0.17 10.25 -7.10
CA LYS A 381 -1.07 9.47 -7.10
C LYS A 381 -1.44 8.93 -8.48
N ILE A 382 -0.92 9.49 -9.58
CA ILE A 382 -1.30 9.09 -10.95
C ILE A 382 -0.76 7.69 -11.27
N HIS A 383 0.56 7.47 -11.11
CA HIS A 383 1.20 6.19 -11.40
C HIS A 383 1.48 5.34 -10.15
N CYS A 384 0.86 5.72 -9.02
CA CYS A 384 1.02 5.09 -7.71
C CYS A 384 0.92 3.55 -7.75
N ALA A 385 -0.04 2.98 -8.49
CA ALA A 385 -0.26 1.54 -8.54
C ALA A 385 0.98 0.76 -9.06
N SER A 386 1.62 1.27 -10.12
CA SER A 386 2.87 0.72 -10.63
C SER A 386 4.07 1.04 -9.72
N ASN A 387 4.16 2.24 -9.16
CA ASN A 387 5.26 2.62 -8.25
C ASN A 387 5.28 1.74 -6.99
N MET A 388 4.11 1.49 -6.38
CA MET A 388 3.93 0.50 -5.32
C MET A 388 4.41 -0.90 -5.76
N GLY A 389 4.09 -1.27 -6.99
CA GLY A 389 4.52 -2.55 -7.56
C GLY A 389 6.03 -2.70 -7.69
N PHE A 390 6.73 -1.63 -8.08
CA PHE A 390 8.19 -1.64 -8.16
C PHE A 390 8.84 -1.67 -6.78
N ILE A 391 8.32 -0.93 -5.79
CA ILE A 391 8.81 -1.02 -4.40
C ILE A 391 8.68 -2.44 -3.88
N ARG A 392 7.53 -3.08 -4.12
CA ARG A 392 7.27 -4.47 -3.69
C ARG A 392 8.07 -5.54 -4.41
N THR A 393 8.82 -5.22 -5.46
CA THR A 393 9.78 -6.18 -6.03
C THR A 393 10.85 -6.59 -5.01
N GLY A 394 11.09 -5.77 -3.99
CA GLY A 394 11.95 -6.14 -2.85
C GLY A 394 11.51 -7.41 -2.10
N ASN A 395 10.24 -7.83 -2.25
CA ASN A 395 9.76 -9.08 -1.65
C ASN A 395 10.23 -10.33 -2.41
N ILE A 396 10.60 -10.20 -3.69
CA ILE A 396 11.03 -11.34 -4.52
C ILE A 396 12.27 -12.05 -3.94
N PRO A 397 13.39 -11.35 -3.63
CA PRO A 397 14.54 -12.01 -3.02
C PRO A 397 14.19 -12.59 -1.65
N LEU A 398 13.34 -11.94 -0.86
CA LEU A 398 12.96 -12.43 0.47
C LEU A 398 12.16 -13.74 0.36
N VAL A 399 11.10 -13.79 -0.43
CA VAL A 399 10.28 -15.02 -0.55
C VAL A 399 11.07 -16.20 -1.13
N LEU A 400 12.06 -15.96 -2.01
CA LEU A 400 12.83 -17.02 -2.65
C LEU A 400 14.08 -17.44 -1.88
N LEU A 401 14.74 -16.52 -1.18
CA LEU A 401 16.06 -16.76 -0.58
C LEU A 401 16.00 -16.77 0.96
N GLU A 402 15.08 -16.04 1.58
CA GLU A 402 15.04 -15.87 3.04
C GLU A 402 14.94 -17.19 3.81
N PRO A 403 14.11 -18.18 3.41
CA PRO A 403 14.07 -19.46 4.11
C PRO A 403 15.42 -20.19 4.13
N PHE A 404 16.20 -20.09 3.05
CA PHE A 404 17.52 -20.70 2.95
C PHE A 404 18.57 -19.93 3.75
N ILE A 405 18.49 -18.59 3.72
CA ILE A 405 19.38 -17.70 4.48
C ILE A 405 19.16 -17.91 5.98
N VAL A 406 17.91 -17.89 6.44
CA VAL A 406 17.54 -18.12 7.84
C VAL A 406 18.01 -19.49 8.31
N ASP A 407 17.74 -20.56 7.56
CA ASP A 407 18.21 -21.91 7.92
C ASP A 407 19.75 -21.99 8.01
N ALA A 408 20.47 -21.32 7.09
CA ALA A 408 21.92 -21.21 7.17
C ALA A 408 22.40 -20.41 8.39
N LEU A 409 21.74 -19.29 8.72
CA LEU A 409 22.07 -18.47 9.88
C LEU A 409 21.77 -19.20 11.20
N ILE A 410 20.63 -19.88 11.33
CA ILE A 410 20.30 -20.67 12.52
C ILE A 410 21.39 -21.71 12.79
N ARG A 411 21.87 -22.42 11.75
CA ARG A 411 22.94 -23.42 11.89
C ARG A 411 24.32 -22.80 12.21
N ALA A 412 24.61 -21.61 11.70
CA ALA A 412 25.92 -20.99 11.84
C ALA A 412 26.08 -20.21 13.16
N ILE A 413 25.07 -19.40 13.52
CA ILE A 413 25.14 -18.45 14.63
C ILE A 413 24.04 -18.66 15.68
N GLY A 414 23.00 -19.44 15.41
CA GLY A 414 21.92 -19.74 16.35
C GLY A 414 20.74 -18.78 16.28
N TRP A 415 19.67 -19.11 17.01
CA TRP A 415 18.37 -18.43 16.94
C TRP A 415 18.39 -16.97 17.42
N ASP A 416 19.06 -16.70 18.54
CA ASP A 416 19.13 -15.35 19.13
C ASP A 416 19.66 -14.32 18.13
N TRP A 417 20.71 -14.70 17.38
CA TRP A 417 21.33 -13.82 16.41
C TRP A 417 20.46 -13.61 15.17
N VAL A 418 19.70 -14.62 14.75
CA VAL A 418 18.71 -14.47 13.66
C VAL A 418 17.68 -13.40 14.05
N PHE A 419 17.13 -13.44 15.26
CA PHE A 419 16.21 -12.41 15.74
C PHE A 419 16.85 -11.02 15.83
N LEU A 420 18.13 -10.95 16.24
CA LEU A 420 18.89 -9.69 16.21
C LEU A 420 19.08 -9.13 14.79
N THR A 421 19.14 -9.98 13.74
CA THR A 421 19.15 -9.48 12.36
C THR A 421 17.85 -8.74 12.01
N GLY A 422 16.71 -9.19 12.54
CA GLY A 422 15.43 -8.49 12.41
C GLY A 422 15.49 -7.10 13.05
N SER A 423 15.99 -7.00 14.29
CA SER A 423 16.21 -5.72 14.96
C SER A 423 17.11 -4.77 14.15
N LEU A 424 18.25 -5.28 13.67
CA LEU A 424 19.19 -4.50 12.85
C LEU A 424 18.54 -4.03 11.54
N SER A 425 17.77 -4.89 10.87
CA SER A 425 17.09 -4.54 9.62
C SER A 425 16.02 -3.46 9.81
N SER A 426 15.33 -3.46 10.95
CA SER A 426 14.40 -2.40 11.34
C SER A 426 15.11 -1.07 11.63
N ALA A 427 16.30 -1.11 12.23
CA ALA A 427 17.14 0.07 12.41
C ALA A 427 17.59 0.66 11.06
N ILE A 428 18.02 -0.20 10.12
CA ILE A 428 18.38 0.21 8.75
C ILE A 428 17.17 0.83 8.04
N ALA A 429 15.98 0.24 8.16
CA ALA A 429 14.76 0.80 7.60
C ALA A 429 14.47 2.21 8.14
N THR A 430 14.62 2.40 9.46
CA THR A 430 14.45 3.71 10.12
C THR A 430 15.41 4.74 9.55
N ILE A 431 16.69 4.40 9.43
CA ILE A 431 17.72 5.29 8.88
C ILE A 431 17.42 5.63 7.41
N ALA A 432 16.99 4.64 6.61
CA ALA A 432 16.65 4.85 5.22
C ALA A 432 15.44 5.79 5.03
N ILE A 433 14.42 5.71 5.91
CA ILE A 433 13.30 6.65 5.91
C ILE A 433 13.73 8.06 6.35
N ILE A 434 14.58 8.19 7.39
CA ILE A 434 15.15 9.49 7.79
C ILE A 434 15.96 10.11 6.66
N ALA A 435 16.71 9.28 5.92
CA ALA A 435 17.52 9.73 4.80
C ALA A 435 16.68 10.40 3.68
N LEU A 436 15.38 10.10 3.58
CA LEU A 436 14.48 10.72 2.60
C LEU A 436 14.33 12.23 2.80
N ASP A 437 14.56 12.75 3.99
CA ASP A 437 14.47 14.20 4.26
C ASP A 437 15.67 14.98 3.68
N PHE A 438 16.74 14.28 3.27
CA PHE A 438 17.94 14.89 2.69
C PHE A 438 17.97 14.88 1.16
N PHE A 439 16.99 14.25 0.50
CA PHE A 439 16.87 14.17 -0.96
C PHE A 439 15.57 14.80 -1.41
#